data_AF-A0A8H7S9R4-F1
#
_entry.id   AF-A0A8H7S9R4-F1
#
_cell.length_a   1.000
_cell.length_b   1.000
_cell.length_c   1.000
_cell.angle_alpha   90.00
_cell.angle_beta   90.00
_cell.angle_gamma   90.00
#
_symmetry.space_group_name_H-M   'P 1'
#
loop_
_entity.id
_entity.type
_entity.pdbx_description
1 polymer ?
#
loop_
_entity_poly.entity_id
_entity_poly.type
_entity_poly.pdbx_seq_one_letter_code
_entity_poly.pdbx_strand_id
1 'polypeptide(L)'
;MALASFIVISQRWKPTRTLYYDYEEYTQLRRFMSKETFEARMKKMNQLVIKDFPHVWIDTYLFTVAMILVIAAAIFAVIAVELDIVTWYPLCILVIPAFIACWTARRRSLYSIKLNKFHQNLNECLGNFSRMDSQYHSLQWTYRAANDSDRRNCESSLNYSRFNNCINKKHHHAAILVVEIICPPVDARSTQHRPSGTFTNNNSIGRDDITEILPMYTSVTQDIILDMGPPPQHSYFYQQQQQQQMEENSSILAFPPPIYRSYPNSTTPSFSQRSVVSTSR
;
A
#
# COMPACT_ATOMS: atom_id res chain seq x y z
N MET A 1 -11.81 19.35 4.55
CA MET A 1 -12.86 18.35 4.26
C MET A 1 -12.69 17.91 2.81
N ALA A 2 -12.89 16.63 2.50
CA ALA A 2 -12.83 16.14 1.12
C ALA A 2 -14.08 16.62 0.35
N LEU A 3 -13.88 17.25 -0.80
CA LEU A 3 -14.94 17.73 -1.69
C LEU A 3 -15.61 16.57 -2.45
N ALA A 4 -14.80 15.56 -2.78
CA ALA A 4 -15.24 14.33 -3.43
C ALA A 4 -14.29 13.19 -3.04
N SER A 5 -14.85 11.99 -2.96
CA SER A 5 -14.12 10.75 -2.73
C SER A 5 -14.49 9.73 -3.81
N PHE A 6 -13.49 9.08 -4.37
CA PHE A 6 -13.64 8.00 -5.35
C PHE A 6 -13.02 6.74 -4.80
N ILE A 7 -13.56 5.60 -5.21
CA ILE A 7 -13.15 4.33 -4.66
C ILE A 7 -12.67 3.42 -5.78
N VAL A 8 -11.42 3.02 -5.71
CA VAL A 8 -10.87 2.00 -6.60
C VAL A 8 -11.06 0.64 -5.92
N ILE A 9 -11.87 -0.22 -6.53
CA ILE A 9 -12.15 -1.55 -6.00
C ILE A 9 -11.43 -2.59 -6.86
N SER A 10 -10.54 -3.35 -6.23
CA SER A 10 -9.99 -4.57 -6.81
C SER A 10 -10.73 -5.78 -6.29
N GLN A 11 -11.19 -6.64 -7.20
CA GLN A 11 -11.88 -7.88 -6.87
C GLN A 11 -11.08 -9.07 -7.36
N ARG A 12 -11.19 -10.20 -6.65
CA ARG A 12 -10.45 -11.42 -6.99
C ARG A 12 -10.84 -12.02 -8.35
N TRP A 13 -12.08 -11.83 -8.80
CA TRP A 13 -12.63 -12.48 -10.00
C TRP A 13 -13.10 -11.52 -11.09
N LYS A 14 -12.97 -10.21 -10.87
CA LYS A 14 -13.39 -9.18 -11.81
C LYS A 14 -12.26 -8.17 -12.01
N PRO A 15 -12.17 -7.53 -13.18
CA PRO A 15 -11.20 -6.47 -13.40
C PRO A 15 -11.41 -5.35 -12.38
N THR A 16 -10.32 -4.73 -11.93
CA THR A 16 -10.35 -3.55 -11.07
C THR A 16 -11.16 -2.44 -11.73
N ARG A 17 -12.04 -1.79 -10.97
CA ARG A 17 -12.88 -0.70 -11.44
C ARG A 17 -12.85 0.45 -10.45
N THR A 18 -12.90 1.67 -10.98
CA THR A 18 -13.10 2.88 -10.19
C THR A 18 -14.61 3.12 -10.05
N LEU A 19 -15.11 3.13 -8.83
CA LEU A 19 -16.46 3.60 -8.51
C LEU A 19 -16.41 5.10 -8.19
N TYR A 20 -17.21 5.86 -8.92
CA TYR A 20 -17.49 7.26 -8.68
C TYR A 20 -18.98 7.49 -8.94
N TYR A 21 -19.56 8.47 -8.27
CA TYR A 21 -20.96 8.86 -8.44
C TYR A 21 -21.11 9.80 -9.64
N ASP A 22 -22.35 10.06 -10.05
CA ASP A 22 -22.62 11.04 -11.07
C ASP A 22 -22.13 12.43 -10.62
N TYR A 23 -21.64 13.21 -11.57
CA TYR A 23 -21.06 14.54 -11.29
C TYR A 23 -22.01 15.45 -10.49
N GLU A 24 -23.31 15.34 -10.74
CA GLU A 24 -24.35 16.15 -10.08
C GLU A 24 -24.46 15.87 -8.58
N GLU A 25 -24.05 14.68 -8.11
CA GLU A 25 -24.07 14.32 -6.69
C GLU A 25 -22.98 15.06 -5.90
N TYR A 26 -21.88 15.46 -6.58
CA TYR A 26 -20.77 16.19 -5.97
C TYR A 26 -21.04 17.70 -5.92
N THR A 27 -22.05 18.10 -5.15
CA THR A 27 -22.49 19.51 -5.02
C THR A 27 -21.37 20.48 -4.65
N GLN A 28 -20.41 20.06 -3.83
CA GLN A 28 -19.28 20.90 -3.44
C GLN A 28 -18.24 21.00 -4.57
N LEU A 29 -17.92 19.90 -5.24
CA LEU A 29 -16.95 19.86 -6.33
C LEU A 29 -17.40 20.69 -7.53
N ARG A 30 -18.72 20.74 -7.78
CA ARG A 30 -19.32 21.47 -8.90
C ARG A 30 -19.01 22.96 -8.92
N ARG A 31 -18.66 23.53 -7.76
CA ARG A 31 -18.28 24.95 -7.65
C ARG A 31 -16.85 25.24 -8.11
N PHE A 32 -16.00 24.21 -8.19
CA PHE A 32 -14.56 24.34 -8.44
C PHE A 32 -14.09 23.69 -9.75
N MET A 33 -14.93 22.90 -10.40
CA MET A 33 -14.55 22.20 -11.63
C MET A 33 -15.72 22.20 -12.60
N SER A 34 -15.46 22.04 -13.90
CA SER A 34 -16.49 21.77 -14.89
C SER A 34 -16.70 20.26 -15.06
N LYS A 35 -17.92 19.86 -15.45
CA LYS A 35 -18.25 18.45 -15.70
C LYS A 35 -17.30 17.79 -16.69
N GLU A 36 -16.99 18.48 -17.78
CA GLU A 36 -16.10 17.99 -18.84
C GLU A 36 -14.68 17.70 -18.33
N THR A 37 -14.15 18.60 -17.49
CA THR A 37 -12.81 18.44 -16.90
C THR A 37 -12.81 17.25 -15.96
N PHE A 38 -13.82 17.15 -15.09
CA PHE A 38 -13.98 16.02 -14.18
C PHE A 38 -14.04 14.69 -14.91
N GLU A 39 -14.89 14.57 -15.94
CA GLU A 39 -15.01 13.35 -16.74
C GLU A 39 -13.71 13.00 -17.47
N ALA A 40 -13.00 14.00 -18.00
CA ALA A 40 -11.69 13.79 -18.63
C ALA A 40 -10.65 13.27 -17.63
N ARG A 41 -10.61 13.80 -16.39
CA ARG A 41 -9.74 13.31 -15.30
C ARG A 41 -10.09 11.87 -14.94
N MET A 42 -11.38 11.57 -14.75
CA MET A 42 -11.87 10.24 -14.40
C MET A 42 -11.61 9.21 -15.48
N LYS A 43 -11.78 9.58 -16.75
CA LYS A 43 -11.42 8.70 -17.87
C LYS A 43 -9.92 8.37 -17.87
N LYS A 44 -9.05 9.36 -17.66
CA LYS A 44 -7.60 9.16 -17.62
C LYS A 44 -7.17 8.31 -16.41
N MET A 45 -7.76 8.56 -15.23
CA MET A 45 -7.52 7.77 -14.04
C MET A 45 -7.98 6.31 -14.22
N ASN A 46 -9.17 6.10 -14.79
CA ASN A 46 -9.69 4.76 -15.04
C ASN A 46 -8.83 3.99 -16.07
N GLN A 47 -8.33 4.68 -17.10
CA GLN A 47 -7.36 4.08 -18.04
C GLN A 47 -6.07 3.64 -17.34
N LEU A 48 -5.54 4.46 -16.43
CA LEU A 48 -4.36 4.11 -15.64
C LEU A 48 -4.61 2.89 -14.74
N VAL A 49 -5.74 2.87 -14.05
CA VAL A 49 -6.15 1.74 -13.18
C VAL A 49 -6.30 0.46 -13.99
N ILE A 50 -6.95 0.49 -15.15
CA ILE A 50 -7.14 -0.71 -15.97
C ILE A 50 -5.80 -1.25 -16.50
N LYS A 51 -4.92 -0.35 -16.93
CA LYS A 51 -3.66 -0.67 -17.60
C LYS A 51 -2.59 -1.16 -16.62
N ASP A 52 -2.38 -0.44 -15.52
CA ASP A 52 -1.20 -0.62 -14.67
C ASP A 52 -1.51 -1.38 -13.37
N PHE A 53 -2.78 -1.50 -12.96
CA PHE A 53 -3.10 -2.20 -11.73
C PHE A 53 -2.83 -3.71 -11.87
N PRO A 54 -2.10 -4.35 -10.94
CA PRO A 54 -1.79 -5.76 -11.03
C PRO A 54 -3.06 -6.60 -10.75
N HIS A 55 -3.56 -7.24 -11.80
CA HIS A 55 -4.76 -8.07 -11.76
C HIS A 55 -4.51 -9.43 -11.08
N VAL A 56 -5.19 -9.68 -9.97
CA VAL A 56 -5.06 -10.92 -9.15
C VAL A 56 -5.86 -12.10 -9.71
N TRP A 57 -6.85 -11.84 -10.58
CA TRP A 57 -7.75 -12.90 -11.06
C TRP A 57 -7.03 -14.01 -11.83
N ILE A 58 -5.97 -13.67 -12.58
CA ILE A 58 -5.19 -14.64 -13.35
C ILE A 58 -4.59 -15.72 -12.45
N ASP A 59 -4.13 -15.35 -11.25
CA ASP A 59 -3.53 -16.31 -10.31
C ASP A 59 -4.58 -17.28 -9.77
N THR A 60 -5.81 -16.81 -9.61
CA THR A 60 -6.90 -17.66 -9.13
C THR A 60 -7.37 -18.65 -10.22
N TYR A 61 -7.37 -18.24 -11.49
CA TYR A 61 -7.63 -19.18 -12.60
C TYR A 61 -6.53 -20.23 -12.73
N LEU A 62 -5.26 -19.82 -12.67
CA LEU A 62 -4.13 -20.76 -12.70
C LEU A 62 -4.21 -21.79 -11.57
N PHE A 63 -4.53 -21.33 -10.35
CA PHE A 63 -4.74 -22.22 -9.21
C PHE A 63 -5.91 -23.19 -9.42
N THR A 64 -7.04 -22.69 -9.94
CA THR A 64 -8.23 -23.52 -10.23
C THR A 64 -7.92 -24.58 -11.29
N VAL A 65 -7.22 -24.21 -12.35
CA VAL A 65 -6.77 -25.15 -13.40
C VAL A 65 -5.83 -26.20 -12.81
N ALA A 66 -4.86 -25.81 -11.98
CA ALA A 66 -3.96 -26.75 -11.32
C ALA A 66 -4.73 -27.76 -10.46
N MET A 67 -5.73 -27.32 -9.68
CA MET A 67 -6.58 -28.21 -8.88
C MET A 67 -7.37 -29.20 -9.76
N ILE A 68 -7.95 -28.73 -10.87
CA ILE A 68 -8.66 -29.60 -11.81
C ILE A 68 -7.72 -30.66 -12.40
N LEU A 69 -6.49 -30.28 -12.75
CA LEU A 69 -5.48 -31.21 -13.25
C LEU A 69 -5.09 -32.27 -12.22
N VAL A 70 -4.96 -31.90 -10.94
CA VAL A 70 -4.69 -32.86 -9.85
C VAL A 70 -5.84 -33.85 -9.69
N ILE A 71 -7.10 -33.38 -9.72
CA ILE A 71 -8.29 -34.24 -9.64
C ILE A 71 -8.32 -35.18 -10.86
N ALA A 72 -8.09 -34.67 -12.06
CA ALA A 72 -8.03 -35.48 -13.27
C ALA A 72 -6.92 -36.54 -13.18
N ALA A 73 -5.71 -36.17 -12.70
CA ALA A 73 -4.60 -37.09 -12.50
C ALA A 73 -4.98 -38.24 -11.56
N ALA A 74 -5.68 -37.94 -10.46
CA ALA A 74 -6.15 -38.94 -9.51
C ALA A 74 -7.15 -39.92 -10.15
N ILE A 75 -8.12 -39.40 -10.92
CA ILE A 75 -9.08 -40.24 -11.67
C ILE A 75 -8.35 -41.12 -12.69
N PHE A 76 -7.43 -40.56 -13.46
CA PHE A 76 -6.61 -41.31 -14.42
C PHE A 76 -5.75 -42.38 -13.75
N ALA A 77 -5.21 -42.12 -12.56
CA ALA A 77 -4.44 -43.11 -11.82
C ALA A 77 -5.30 -44.33 -11.44
N VAL A 78 -6.55 -44.12 -10.99
CA VAL A 78 -7.48 -45.21 -10.67
C VAL A 78 -7.81 -46.04 -11.92
N ILE A 79 -8.10 -45.38 -13.05
CA ILE A 79 -8.43 -46.06 -14.31
C ILE A 79 -7.22 -46.81 -14.88
N ALA A 80 -6.02 -46.24 -14.79
CA ALA A 80 -4.80 -46.85 -15.31
C ALA A 80 -4.45 -48.15 -14.59
N VAL A 81 -4.73 -48.24 -13.28
CA VAL A 81 -4.56 -49.47 -12.50
C VAL A 81 -5.47 -50.59 -13.01
N GLU A 82 -6.71 -50.27 -13.39
CA GLU A 82 -7.66 -51.27 -13.90
C GLU A 82 -7.30 -51.79 -15.30
N LEU A 83 -6.62 -50.95 -16.10
CA LEU A 83 -6.29 -51.26 -17.51
C LEU A 83 -4.86 -51.79 -17.71
N ASP A 84 -4.10 -52.04 -16.63
CA ASP A 84 -2.68 -52.42 -16.68
C ASP A 84 -1.82 -51.48 -17.57
N ILE A 85 -2.17 -50.20 -17.63
CA ILE A 85 -1.42 -49.19 -18.38
C ILE A 85 -0.19 -48.79 -17.58
N VAL A 86 0.91 -48.48 -18.29
CA VAL A 86 2.19 -48.12 -17.68
C VAL A 86 2.05 -47.02 -16.62
N THR A 87 2.51 -47.31 -15.41
CA THR A 87 2.27 -46.54 -14.17
C THR A 87 2.90 -45.15 -14.13
N TRP A 88 3.70 -44.75 -15.14
CA TRP A 88 4.40 -43.45 -15.13
C TRP A 88 3.54 -42.27 -15.62
N TYR A 89 2.45 -42.51 -16.37
CA TYR A 89 1.61 -41.42 -16.90
C TYR A 89 1.02 -40.49 -15.82
N PRO A 90 0.46 -40.99 -14.70
CA PRO A 90 -0.01 -40.13 -13.61
C PRO A 90 1.09 -39.26 -13.00
N LEU A 91 2.32 -39.75 -12.96
CA LEU A 91 3.48 -39.02 -12.44
C LEU A 91 3.82 -37.83 -13.36
N CYS A 92 3.78 -38.02 -14.67
CA CYS A 92 3.97 -36.93 -15.62
C CYS A 92 2.88 -35.86 -15.52
N ILE A 93 1.62 -36.23 -15.25
CA ILE A 93 0.54 -35.26 -15.08
C ILE A 93 0.77 -34.39 -13.85
N LEU A 94 1.37 -34.92 -12.77
CA LEU A 94 1.67 -34.16 -11.54
C LEU A 94 2.78 -33.11 -11.71
N VAL A 95 3.63 -33.22 -12.74
CA VAL A 95 4.65 -32.21 -13.03
C VAL A 95 4.01 -30.86 -13.39
N ILE A 96 2.85 -30.87 -14.04
CA ILE A 96 2.17 -29.64 -14.49
C ILE A 96 1.69 -28.79 -13.28
N PRO A 97 0.93 -29.32 -12.31
CA PRO A 97 0.61 -28.59 -11.08
C PRO A 97 1.82 -28.08 -10.31
N ALA A 98 2.92 -28.86 -10.24
CA ALA A 98 4.15 -28.43 -9.58
C ALA A 98 4.80 -27.22 -10.28
N PHE A 99 4.84 -27.23 -11.62
CA PHE A 99 5.31 -26.09 -12.40
C PHE A 99 4.42 -24.85 -12.20
N ILE A 100 3.09 -25.03 -12.19
CA ILE A 100 2.14 -23.94 -11.93
C ILE A 100 2.34 -23.37 -10.50
N ALA A 101 2.56 -24.22 -9.51
CA ALA A 101 2.84 -23.79 -8.13
C ALA A 101 4.13 -22.95 -8.04
N CYS A 102 5.22 -23.41 -8.68
CA CYS A 102 6.46 -22.65 -8.75
C CYS A 102 6.29 -21.31 -9.49
N TRP A 103 5.57 -21.32 -10.62
CA TRP A 103 5.28 -20.12 -11.41
C TRP A 103 4.46 -19.10 -10.63
N THR A 104 3.41 -19.55 -9.94
CA THR A 104 2.55 -18.68 -9.12
C THR A 104 3.30 -18.09 -7.93
N ALA A 105 4.18 -18.87 -7.28
CA ALA A 105 5.06 -18.36 -6.22
C ALA A 105 5.99 -17.25 -6.74
N ARG A 106 6.64 -17.46 -7.89
CA ARG A 106 7.48 -16.45 -8.54
C ARG A 106 6.69 -15.21 -8.96
N ARG A 107 5.45 -15.39 -9.42
CA ARG A 107 4.59 -14.26 -9.79
C ARG A 107 4.15 -13.43 -8.59
N ARG A 108 3.88 -14.07 -7.45
CA ARG A 108 3.51 -13.39 -6.19
C ARG A 108 4.60 -12.45 -5.70
N SER A 109 5.88 -12.79 -5.88
CA SER A 109 6.98 -11.88 -5.51
C SER A 109 7.06 -10.64 -6.42
N LEU A 110 6.69 -10.76 -7.70
CA LEU A 110 6.63 -9.63 -8.63
C LEU A 110 5.40 -8.73 -8.42
N TYR A 111 4.39 -9.21 -7.70
CA TYR A 111 3.16 -8.45 -7.47
C TYR A 111 3.42 -7.16 -6.70
N SER A 112 4.20 -7.20 -5.62
CA SER A 112 4.53 -6.02 -4.82
C SER A 112 5.29 -4.96 -5.63
N ILE A 113 6.22 -5.39 -6.48
CA ILE A 113 6.98 -4.49 -7.36
C ILE A 113 6.04 -3.78 -8.34
N LYS A 114 5.12 -4.53 -8.98
CA LYS A 114 4.12 -3.95 -9.89
C LYS A 114 3.17 -3.01 -9.17
N LEU A 115 2.76 -3.37 -7.96
CA LEU A 115 1.88 -2.53 -7.15
C LEU A 115 2.56 -1.22 -6.76
N ASN A 116 3.83 -1.26 -6.33
CA ASN A 116 4.61 -0.07 -6.02
C ASN A 116 4.77 0.83 -7.26
N LYS A 117 5.02 0.24 -8.43
CA LYS A 117 5.05 0.97 -9.69
C LYS A 117 3.71 1.62 -10.02
N PHE A 118 2.61 0.91 -9.80
CA PHE A 118 1.26 1.48 -9.95
C PHE A 118 1.04 2.65 -8.99
N HIS A 119 1.43 2.54 -7.72
CA HIS A 119 1.35 3.64 -6.76
C HIS A 119 2.15 4.87 -7.19
N GLN A 120 3.35 4.67 -7.72
CA GLN A 120 4.17 5.76 -8.27
C GLN A 120 3.48 6.44 -9.46
N ASN A 121 3.02 5.67 -10.44
CA ASN A 121 2.32 6.20 -11.62
C ASN A 121 1.02 6.91 -11.24
N LEU A 122 0.27 6.37 -10.27
CA LEU A 122 -0.95 6.99 -9.75
C LEU A 122 -0.63 8.31 -9.04
N ASN A 123 0.39 8.34 -8.21
CA ASN A 123 0.82 9.54 -7.50
C ASN A 123 1.28 10.63 -8.49
N GLU A 124 2.04 10.26 -9.51
CA GLU A 124 2.43 11.18 -10.59
C GLU A 124 1.21 11.72 -11.35
N CYS A 125 0.24 10.85 -11.66
CA CYS A 125 -0.99 11.25 -12.32
C CYS A 125 -1.83 12.24 -11.49
N LEU A 126 -2.02 11.95 -10.20
CA LEU A 126 -2.75 12.82 -9.25
C LEU A 126 -1.98 14.12 -8.96
N GLY A 127 -0.65 14.06 -8.90
CA GLY A 127 0.21 15.23 -8.80
C GLY A 127 0.05 16.16 -10.01
N ASN A 128 -0.03 15.59 -11.22
CA ASN A 128 -0.30 16.34 -12.43
C ASN A 128 -1.71 16.97 -12.42
N PHE A 129 -2.72 16.27 -11.92
CA PHE A 129 -4.08 16.84 -11.74
C PHE A 129 -4.07 18.00 -10.75
N SER A 130 -3.42 17.81 -9.60
CA SER A 130 -3.26 18.85 -8.59
C SER A 130 -2.55 20.08 -9.15
N ARG A 131 -1.49 19.91 -9.96
CA ARG A 131 -0.79 21.04 -10.58
C ARG A 131 -1.67 21.84 -11.53
N MET A 132 -2.47 21.17 -12.36
CA MET A 132 -3.37 21.84 -13.29
C MET A 132 -4.53 22.55 -12.57
N ASP A 133 -5.09 21.91 -11.55
CA ASP A 133 -6.29 22.42 -10.87
C ASP A 133 -5.93 23.44 -9.76
N SER A 134 -4.70 23.40 -9.25
CA SER A 134 -4.17 24.38 -8.30
C SER A 134 -4.05 25.77 -8.90
N GLN A 135 -3.96 25.91 -10.24
CA GLN A 135 -3.89 27.22 -10.89
C GLN A 135 -5.16 28.05 -10.69
N TYR A 136 -6.31 27.40 -10.50
CA TYR A 136 -7.60 28.07 -10.43
C TYR A 136 -8.23 28.01 -9.03
N HIS A 137 -8.13 26.86 -8.36
CA HIS A 137 -8.97 26.57 -7.18
C HIS A 137 -8.22 25.92 -6.02
N SER A 138 -6.88 25.87 -6.04
CA SER A 138 -6.06 25.21 -5.00
C SER A 138 -6.48 23.76 -4.69
N LEU A 139 -7.05 23.04 -5.67
CA LEU A 139 -7.50 21.67 -5.46
C LEU A 139 -6.32 20.71 -5.35
N GLN A 140 -6.30 19.90 -4.29
CA GLN A 140 -5.30 18.89 -4.08
C GLN A 140 -5.91 17.50 -4.25
N TRP A 141 -5.36 16.72 -5.17
CA TRP A 141 -5.71 15.32 -5.38
C TRP A 141 -4.78 14.44 -4.57
N THR A 142 -5.35 13.64 -3.67
CA THR A 142 -4.59 12.71 -2.82
C THR A 142 -5.23 11.33 -2.89
N TYR A 143 -4.47 10.30 -2.53
CA TYR A 143 -5.03 8.97 -2.35
C TYR A 143 -4.55 8.40 -1.02
N ARG A 144 -5.38 7.54 -0.43
CA ARG A 144 -5.06 6.80 0.79
C ARG A 144 -5.58 5.37 0.73
N ALA A 145 -5.06 4.52 1.59
CA ALA A 145 -5.67 3.23 1.87
C ALA A 145 -7.07 3.45 2.48
N ALA A 146 -8.03 2.58 2.13
CA ALA A 146 -9.36 2.65 2.70
C ALA A 146 -9.33 2.32 4.19
N ASN A 147 -9.96 3.17 4.99
CA ASN A 147 -10.20 2.90 6.40
C ASN A 147 -11.39 1.95 6.59
N ASP A 148 -11.57 1.40 7.79
CA ASP A 148 -12.70 0.52 8.09
C ASP A 148 -14.07 1.22 7.98
N SER A 149 -14.12 2.55 8.11
CA SER A 149 -15.31 3.34 7.78
C SER A 149 -15.63 3.30 6.28
N ASP A 150 -14.61 3.46 5.44
CA ASP A 150 -14.75 3.49 3.98
C ASP A 150 -15.18 2.11 3.46
N ARG A 151 -14.66 1.04 4.07
CA ARG A 151 -15.09 -0.34 3.83
C ARG A 151 -16.58 -0.55 4.11
N ARG A 152 -17.07 -0.10 5.26
CA ARG A 152 -18.50 -0.19 5.62
C ARG A 152 -19.38 0.63 4.68
N ASN A 153 -18.93 1.84 4.31
CA ASN A 153 -19.64 2.67 3.34
C ASN A 153 -19.70 2.01 1.96
N CYS A 154 -18.61 1.37 1.50
CA CYS A 154 -18.60 0.57 0.28
C CYS A 154 -19.61 -0.57 0.31
N GLU A 155 -19.67 -1.32 1.41
CA GLU A 155 -20.63 -2.42 1.56
C GLU A 155 -22.07 -1.91 1.43
N SER A 156 -22.36 -0.74 1.98
CA SER A 156 -23.68 -0.11 1.86
C SER A 156 -24.01 0.33 0.42
N SER A 157 -23.06 0.92 -0.32
CA SER A 157 -23.32 1.37 -1.70
C SER A 157 -23.37 0.22 -2.71
N LEU A 158 -22.59 -0.83 -2.49
CA LEU A 158 -22.64 -2.07 -3.28
C LEU A 158 -23.97 -2.82 -3.11
N ASN A 159 -24.64 -2.67 -1.97
CA ASN A 159 -25.97 -3.25 -1.78
C ASN A 159 -27.06 -2.47 -2.54
N TYR A 160 -26.84 -1.18 -2.84
CA TYR A 160 -27.80 -0.36 -3.59
C TYR A 160 -27.73 -0.58 -5.11
N SER A 161 -26.53 -0.82 -5.66
CA SER A 161 -26.34 -1.13 -7.08
C SER A 161 -26.51 -2.64 -7.37
N ARG A 162 -27.73 -3.13 -7.14
CA ARG A 162 -28.30 -4.23 -7.93
C ARG A 162 -27.54 -5.57 -7.90
N PHE A 163 -27.34 -6.23 -6.75
CA PHE A 163 -26.97 -7.67 -6.72
C PHE A 163 -27.34 -8.39 -5.41
N ASN A 164 -28.58 -8.86 -5.31
CA ASN A 164 -28.99 -9.95 -4.39
C ASN A 164 -28.38 -11.33 -4.76
N ASN A 165 -27.61 -11.43 -5.86
CA ASN A 165 -27.12 -12.71 -6.40
C ASN A 165 -25.62 -13.00 -6.20
N CYS A 166 -24.94 -12.30 -5.28
CA CYS A 166 -23.55 -12.65 -4.90
C CYS A 166 -23.38 -12.84 -3.39
N ILE A 167 -24.46 -13.28 -2.71
CA ILE A 167 -24.45 -13.62 -1.29
C ILE A 167 -23.79 -15.01 -1.12
N ASN A 168 -22.46 -14.97 -1.09
CA ASN A 168 -21.71 -15.76 -0.12
C ASN A 168 -20.50 -14.91 0.33
N LYS A 169 -20.82 -13.70 0.81
CA LYS A 169 -19.87 -12.67 1.23
C LYS A 169 -19.42 -12.92 2.67
N LYS A 170 -18.34 -13.69 2.87
CA LYS A 170 -17.53 -13.59 4.10
C LYS A 170 -16.01 -13.49 3.88
N HIS A 171 -15.49 -13.66 2.66
CA HIS A 171 -14.03 -13.76 2.46
C HIS A 171 -13.46 -13.03 1.24
N HIS A 172 -14.16 -12.02 0.70
CA HIS A 172 -13.60 -11.24 -0.41
C HIS A 172 -12.76 -10.09 0.12
N HIS A 173 -11.46 -10.36 0.31
CA HIS A 173 -10.43 -9.34 0.49
C HIS A 173 -10.36 -8.47 -0.77
N ALA A 174 -11.15 -7.40 -0.80
CA ALA A 174 -11.03 -6.36 -1.80
C ALA A 174 -9.98 -5.36 -1.33
N ALA A 175 -8.97 -5.10 -2.17
CA ALA A 175 -8.12 -3.94 -1.97
C ALA A 175 -8.93 -2.71 -2.38
N ILE A 176 -9.03 -1.75 -1.47
CA ILE A 176 -9.81 -0.53 -1.67
C ILE A 176 -8.83 0.64 -1.51
N LEU A 177 -8.72 1.45 -2.56
CA LEU A 177 -8.01 2.72 -2.53
C LEU A 177 -9.02 3.85 -2.62
N VAL A 178 -8.89 4.84 -1.73
CA VAL A 178 -9.74 6.02 -1.73
C VAL A 178 -8.95 7.17 -2.29
N VAL A 179 -9.47 7.79 -3.34
CA VAL A 179 -8.91 9.02 -3.93
C VAL A 179 -9.78 10.17 -3.46
N GLU A 180 -9.18 11.18 -2.85
CA GLU A 180 -9.88 12.34 -2.33
C GLU A 180 -9.40 13.63 -2.99
N ILE A 181 -10.36 14.52 -3.26
CA ILE A 181 -10.08 15.90 -3.64
C ILE A 181 -10.25 16.75 -2.39
N ILE A 182 -9.17 17.36 -1.93
CA ILE A 182 -9.15 18.20 -0.74
C ILE A 182 -8.96 19.65 -1.19
N CYS A 183 -9.79 20.54 -0.68
CA CYS A 183 -9.48 21.97 -0.69
C CYS A 183 -8.74 22.26 0.62
N PRO A 184 -7.44 22.64 0.58
CA PRO A 184 -6.77 23.09 1.78
C PRO A 184 -7.49 24.32 2.32
N PRO A 185 -7.57 24.48 3.65
CA PRO A 185 -8.08 25.72 4.21
C PRO A 185 -7.21 26.87 3.66
N VAL A 186 -7.86 27.91 3.13
CA VAL A 186 -7.17 29.15 2.79
C VAL A 186 -6.67 29.70 4.12
N ASP A 187 -5.42 29.40 4.47
CA ASP A 187 -4.83 29.86 5.71
C ASP A 187 -4.97 31.38 5.76
N ALA A 188 -5.77 31.88 6.69
CA ALA A 188 -5.94 33.31 6.97
C ALA A 188 -4.65 33.98 7.51
N ARG A 189 -3.48 33.35 7.31
CA ARG A 189 -2.17 33.79 7.84
C ARG A 189 -1.35 34.67 6.90
N SER A 190 -1.85 35.00 5.70
CA SER A 190 -1.18 36.00 4.84
C SER A 190 -1.50 37.47 5.20
N THR A 191 -2.01 37.75 6.40
CA THR A 191 -2.09 39.12 6.95
C THR A 191 -1.15 39.33 8.13
N GLN A 192 -0.08 38.55 8.25
CA GLN A 192 1.03 38.99 9.08
C GLN A 192 1.85 40.01 8.27
N HIS A 193 1.47 41.28 8.45
CA HIS A 193 2.26 42.45 8.09
C HIS A 193 3.75 42.14 8.26
N ARG A 194 4.46 42.00 7.14
CA ARG A 194 5.92 42.11 7.13
C ARG A 194 6.19 43.61 7.33
N PRO A 195 6.73 44.07 8.47
CA PRO A 195 7.14 45.45 8.58
C PRO A 195 8.21 45.69 7.51
N SER A 196 8.01 46.76 6.74
CA SER A 196 8.95 47.28 5.76
C SER A 196 10.28 47.61 6.45
N GLY A 197 11.16 46.61 6.56
CA GLY A 197 12.56 46.78 6.92
C GLY A 197 13.34 47.19 5.68
N THR A 198 13.81 48.43 5.69
CA THR A 198 14.77 49.04 4.77
C THR A 198 15.94 48.11 4.46
N PHE A 199 16.09 47.70 3.21
CA PHE A 199 17.25 46.96 2.73
C PHE A 199 18.39 47.94 2.40
N THR A 200 19.45 47.89 3.21
CA THR A 200 20.77 48.39 2.83
C THR A 200 21.37 47.47 1.78
N ASN A 201 21.78 48.10 0.69
CA ASN A 201 22.45 47.55 -0.48
C ASN A 201 23.87 47.09 -0.12
N ASN A 202 24.17 45.79 -0.19
CA ASN A 202 25.53 45.27 -0.16
C ASN A 202 25.70 44.23 -1.28
N ASN A 203 26.42 44.63 -2.31
CA ASN A 203 26.97 43.78 -3.34
C ASN A 203 28.00 42.82 -2.74
N SER A 204 27.73 41.52 -2.81
CA SER A 204 28.76 40.50 -2.76
C SER A 204 28.45 39.42 -3.79
N ILE A 205 29.20 39.50 -4.89
CA ILE A 205 29.39 38.48 -5.91
C ILE A 205 30.03 37.25 -5.25
N GLY A 206 29.43 36.08 -5.41
CA GLY A 206 30.14 34.80 -5.23
C GLY A 206 29.35 33.69 -4.53
N ARG A 207 29.17 32.60 -5.28
CA ARG A 207 28.79 31.22 -4.91
C ARG A 207 27.31 30.85 -4.93
N ASP A 208 27.03 29.97 -5.88
CA ASP A 208 25.85 29.15 -6.05
C ASP A 208 25.65 28.20 -4.86
N ASP A 209 25.05 28.69 -3.77
CA ASP A 209 24.45 27.83 -2.75
C ASP A 209 22.98 27.60 -3.10
N ILE A 210 22.75 26.55 -3.89
CA ILE A 210 21.44 25.93 -4.10
C ILE A 210 21.01 25.38 -2.74
N THR A 211 20.30 26.18 -1.97
CA THR A 211 19.52 25.71 -0.83
C THR A 211 18.27 25.01 -1.37
N GLU A 212 18.47 23.76 -1.81
CA GLU A 212 17.41 22.78 -1.97
C GLU A 212 16.70 22.64 -0.63
N ILE A 213 15.60 23.36 -0.47
CA ILE A 213 14.58 23.03 0.52
C ILE A 213 13.98 21.71 0.04
N LEU A 214 14.59 20.60 0.49
CA LEU A 214 14.03 19.27 0.35
C LEU A 214 12.58 19.32 0.89
N PRO A 215 11.57 18.95 0.10
CA PRO A 215 10.24 18.74 0.66
C PRO A 215 10.40 17.71 1.77
N MET A 216 9.94 18.04 2.99
CA MET A 216 9.87 17.10 4.10
C MET A 216 9.12 15.86 3.60
N TYR A 217 9.87 14.82 3.25
CA TYR A 217 9.38 13.46 3.18
C TYR A 217 9.03 13.08 4.62
N THR A 218 7.85 13.49 5.07
CA THR A 218 7.07 12.66 5.98
C THR A 218 6.50 11.51 5.17
N SER A 219 7.38 10.76 4.49
CA SER A 219 7.13 9.37 4.19
C SER A 219 7.16 8.67 5.54
N VAL A 220 6.04 8.79 6.26
CA VAL A 220 5.55 7.66 7.01
C VAL A 220 5.43 6.57 5.95
N THR A 221 6.47 5.75 5.83
CA THR A 221 6.39 4.37 5.38
C THR A 221 5.38 3.70 6.32
N GLN A 222 4.09 4.02 6.14
CA GLN A 222 3.07 3.04 6.35
C GLN A 222 3.37 2.04 5.25
N ASP A 223 4.17 1.05 5.62
CA ASP A 223 4.12 -0.24 4.98
C ASP A 223 2.64 -0.50 4.76
N ILE A 224 2.22 -0.42 3.49
CA ILE A 224 1.02 -1.11 3.08
C ILE A 224 1.43 -2.57 3.21
N ILE A 225 1.38 -3.07 4.44
CA ILE A 225 1.08 -4.45 4.73
C ILE A 225 -0.28 -4.59 4.07
N LEU A 226 -0.26 -4.97 2.80
CA LEU A 226 -1.29 -5.82 2.27
C LEU A 226 -1.34 -6.95 3.28
N ASP A 227 -2.28 -6.84 4.20
CA ASP A 227 -2.80 -7.95 4.97
C ASP A 227 -3.46 -8.88 3.94
N MET A 228 -2.61 -9.51 3.11
CA MET A 228 -2.81 -10.87 2.70
C MET A 228 -2.99 -11.56 4.04
N GLY A 229 -4.25 -11.84 4.38
CA GLY A 229 -4.70 -12.09 5.75
C GLY A 229 -3.80 -13.04 6.54
N PRO A 230 -4.02 -13.16 7.86
CA PRO A 230 -3.18 -13.97 8.74
C PRO A 230 -2.84 -15.28 8.02
N PRO A 231 -1.54 -15.67 7.93
CA PRO A 231 -1.18 -16.95 7.33
C PRO A 231 -2.10 -18.01 7.93
N PRO A 232 -2.59 -18.96 7.11
CA PRO A 232 -3.69 -19.86 7.47
C PRO A 232 -3.48 -20.31 8.92
N GLN A 233 -4.47 -20.11 9.80
CA GLN A 233 -4.30 -20.16 11.27
C GLN A 233 -3.55 -21.40 11.81
N HIS A 234 -3.38 -22.45 10.99
CA HIS A 234 -2.42 -23.52 11.20
C HIS A 234 -0.96 -23.08 11.39
N SER A 235 -0.45 -22.02 10.75
CA SER A 235 0.98 -21.66 10.85
C SER A 235 1.34 -21.03 12.19
N TYR A 236 0.42 -20.30 12.82
CA TYR A 236 0.64 -19.77 14.17
C TYR A 236 0.65 -20.89 15.23
N PHE A 237 -0.15 -21.94 15.02
CA PHE A 237 -0.14 -23.10 15.93
C PHE A 237 1.21 -23.82 15.90
N TYR A 238 1.81 -24.04 14.73
CA TYR A 238 3.13 -24.66 14.64
C TYR A 238 4.26 -23.77 15.15
N GLN A 239 4.18 -22.46 14.94
CA GLN A 239 5.21 -21.54 15.43
C GLN A 239 5.15 -21.36 16.95
N GLN A 240 3.94 -21.35 17.53
CA GLN A 240 3.76 -21.30 18.99
C GLN A 240 4.12 -22.63 19.66
N GLN A 241 3.86 -23.77 19.01
CA GLN A 241 4.28 -25.09 19.49
C GLN A 241 5.81 -25.28 19.41
N GLN A 242 6.48 -24.72 18.40
CA GLN A 242 7.95 -24.68 18.35
C GLN A 242 8.57 -23.75 19.39
N GLN A 243 7.93 -22.60 19.70
CA GLN A 243 8.39 -21.74 20.79
C GLN A 243 8.21 -22.39 22.16
N GLN A 244 7.08 -23.08 22.41
CA GLN A 244 6.88 -23.82 23.65
C GLN A 244 7.87 -24.99 23.80
N GLN A 245 8.20 -25.70 22.72
CA GLN A 245 9.23 -26.75 22.78
C GLN A 245 10.66 -26.20 22.99
N MET A 246 10.97 -24.98 22.54
CA MET A 246 12.25 -24.33 22.84
C MET A 246 12.32 -23.80 24.28
N GLU A 247 11.20 -23.36 24.85
CA GLU A 247 11.12 -22.87 26.23
C GLU A 247 11.16 -24.02 27.26
N GLU A 248 10.56 -25.17 26.93
CA GLU A 248 10.63 -26.38 27.76
C GLU A 248 12.04 -26.99 27.78
N ASN A 249 12.80 -26.91 26.68
CA ASN A 249 14.19 -27.39 26.63
C ASN A 249 15.22 -26.41 27.23
N SER A 250 14.91 -25.11 27.33
CA SER A 250 15.82 -24.12 27.95
C SER A 250 15.70 -24.07 29.48
N SER A 251 14.63 -24.64 30.05
CA SER A 251 14.40 -24.71 31.49
C SER A 251 15.29 -25.72 32.23
N ILE A 252 16.04 -26.58 31.51
CA ILE A 252 16.90 -27.61 32.12
C ILE A 252 18.37 -27.15 32.26
N LEU A 253 18.74 -25.97 31.76
CA LEU A 253 20.13 -25.46 31.78
C LEU A 253 20.24 -23.99 32.21
N ALA A 254 19.46 -23.59 33.22
CA ALA A 254 19.60 -22.28 33.84
C ALA A 254 20.80 -22.28 34.83
N PHE A 255 21.98 -21.88 34.35
CA PHE A 255 23.06 -21.45 35.22
C PHE A 255 22.67 -20.14 35.92
N PRO A 256 22.95 -19.99 37.23
CA PRO A 256 22.63 -18.76 37.96
C PRO A 256 23.42 -17.58 37.37
N PRO A 257 22.80 -16.40 37.23
CA PRO A 257 23.48 -15.22 36.69
C PRO A 257 24.63 -14.79 37.61
N PRO A 258 25.75 -14.31 37.05
CA PRO A 258 26.88 -13.82 37.84
C PRO A 258 26.48 -12.60 38.67
N ILE A 259 26.87 -12.63 39.95
CA ILE A 259 26.65 -11.54 40.90
C ILE A 259 27.58 -10.39 40.53
N TYR A 260 27.03 -9.34 39.90
CA TYR A 260 27.77 -8.10 39.67
C TYR A 260 27.79 -7.28 40.96
N ARG A 261 29.00 -7.08 41.51
CA ARG A 261 29.23 -6.09 42.58
C ARG A 261 28.98 -4.69 42.04
N SER A 262 28.01 -4.00 42.61
CA SER A 262 27.78 -2.57 42.45
C SER A 262 28.98 -1.77 43.00
N TYR A 263 29.64 -1.01 42.12
CA TYR A 263 30.68 -0.06 42.52
C TYR A 263 30.07 1.22 43.10
N PRO A 264 30.68 1.82 44.14
CA PRO A 264 30.21 3.05 44.74
C PRO A 264 30.46 4.26 43.83
N ASN A 265 29.49 5.17 43.83
CA ASN A 265 29.45 6.44 43.09
C ASN A 265 30.76 7.23 43.14
N SER A 266 31.36 7.46 41.97
CA SER A 266 32.45 8.42 41.77
C SER A 266 31.91 9.76 41.26
N THR A 267 32.07 10.77 42.10
CA THR A 267 31.77 12.19 41.94
C THR A 267 32.34 12.79 40.65
N THR A 268 31.49 13.49 39.91
CA THR A 268 31.80 14.21 38.66
C THR A 268 32.59 15.49 38.95
N PRO A 269 33.74 15.77 38.32
CA PRO A 269 34.37 17.08 38.39
C PRO A 269 33.81 18.03 37.32
N SER A 270 33.52 19.26 37.74
CA SER A 270 33.09 20.37 36.89
C SER A 270 34.22 20.83 35.96
N PHE A 271 34.01 20.78 34.65
CA PHE A 271 34.97 21.25 33.66
C PHE A 271 34.74 22.73 33.35
N SER A 272 35.73 23.56 33.68
CA SER A 272 35.73 25.01 33.47
C SER A 272 36.10 25.33 32.01
N GLN A 273 35.27 26.13 31.32
CA GLN A 273 35.52 26.59 29.96
C GLN A 273 36.75 27.51 29.88
N ARG A 274 37.63 27.25 28.91
CA ARG A 274 38.77 28.11 28.56
C ARG A 274 38.51 28.75 27.19
N SER A 275 38.42 30.07 27.19
CA SER A 275 38.33 30.95 26.02
C SER A 275 39.60 30.90 25.18
N VAL A 276 39.47 30.69 23.87
CA VAL A 276 40.57 30.74 22.90
C VAL A 276 40.54 32.10 22.19
N VAL A 277 41.64 32.83 22.31
CA VAL A 277 41.94 34.07 21.60
C VAL A 277 42.46 33.72 20.21
N SER A 278 41.84 34.28 19.17
CA SER A 278 42.28 34.18 17.78
C SER A 278 43.28 35.28 17.46
N THR A 279 44.51 34.90 17.10
CA THR A 279 45.55 35.82 16.62
C THR A 279 45.62 35.76 15.10
N SER A 280 45.54 36.93 14.47
CA SER A 280 45.68 37.20 13.05
C SER A 280 47.12 37.05 12.55
N ARG A 281 47.29 36.52 11.33
CA ARG A 281 48.30 36.95 10.36
C ARG A 281 47.77 36.77 8.95
#